data_AF-A0A7H0YGL7-F1
#
_entry.id   AF-A0A7H0YGL7-F1
#
_cell.length_a   1.000
_cell.length_b   1.000
_cell.length_c   1.000
_cell.angle_alpha   90.00
_cell.angle_beta   90.00
_cell.angle_gamma   90.00
#
_symmetry.space_group_name_H-M   'P 1'
#
loop_
_entity.id
_entity.type
_entity.pdbx_description
1 polymer ?
#
loop_
_entity_poly.entity_id
_entity_poly.type
_entity_poly.pdbx_seq_one_letter_code
_entity_poly.pdbx_strand_id
1 'polypeptide(L)'
;MEFLQNFGATGLFIHAMLDAIIFPIPAFFLQLSLSAVQPESALWLATVGFAGSLLGTPIGYGIGKVSGKHVMGGVMKKKWLDSASDLFARRGEAAILIGSFTPIPFKIFTILSGCMNYPLWKLLSYAAIGRAVKFYVVGFLFYIYGRAAENMVNKVLTITLVGVGVAIAAIWFLIRKLCERRKIRDEHQPIEKTGNGGGKQDAVDKAN
;
A
#
# COMPACT_ATOMS: atom_id res chain seq x y z
N MET A 1 23.40 21.45 -19.44
CA MET A 1 23.32 20.32 -18.49
C MET A 1 22.32 20.56 -17.35
N GLU A 2 22.11 21.80 -16.88
CA GLU A 2 21.12 22.13 -15.83
C GLU A 2 19.65 21.87 -16.21
N PHE A 3 19.28 22.03 -17.48
CA PHE A 3 17.89 21.83 -17.93
C PHE A 3 17.38 20.39 -17.73
N LEU A 4 18.23 19.39 -17.97
CA LEU A 4 17.89 17.97 -17.73
C LEU A 4 17.86 17.62 -16.23
N GLN A 5 18.73 18.24 -15.43
CA GLN A 5 18.73 18.09 -13.97
C GLN A 5 17.46 18.70 -13.35
N ASN A 6 17.03 19.87 -13.81
CA ASN A 6 15.84 20.55 -13.27
C ASN A 6 14.53 19.92 -13.73
N PHE A 7 14.38 19.53 -15.00
CA PHE A 7 13.18 18.82 -15.46
C PHE A 7 13.09 17.39 -14.89
N GLY A 8 14.23 16.69 -14.76
CA GLY A 8 14.29 15.36 -14.16
C GLY A 8 14.01 15.37 -12.66
N ALA A 9 14.65 16.26 -11.89
CA ALA A 9 14.45 16.37 -10.45
C ALA A 9 13.04 16.88 -10.09
N THR A 10 12.54 17.89 -10.79
CA THR A 10 11.18 18.41 -10.56
C THR A 10 10.12 17.37 -10.93
N GLY A 11 10.32 16.66 -12.05
CA GLY A 11 9.47 15.54 -12.45
C GLY A 11 9.49 14.41 -11.41
N LEU A 12 10.68 14.06 -10.89
CA LEU A 12 10.83 13.06 -9.82
C LEU A 12 10.13 13.50 -8.53
N PHE A 13 10.24 14.78 -8.16
CA PHE A 13 9.59 15.32 -6.97
C PHE A 13 8.06 15.24 -7.08
N ILE A 14 7.50 15.73 -8.20
CA ILE A 14 6.06 15.69 -8.46
C ILE A 14 5.57 14.25 -8.52
N HIS A 15 6.30 13.37 -9.19
CA HIS A 15 5.95 11.96 -9.29
C HIS A 15 6.04 11.26 -7.93
N ALA A 16 7.04 11.54 -7.11
CA ALA A 16 7.16 11.01 -5.74
C ALA A 16 6.02 11.46 -4.84
N MET A 17 5.56 12.71 -5.02
CA MET A 17 4.40 13.23 -4.32
C MET A 17 3.11 12.54 -4.78
N LEU A 18 2.93 12.34 -6.10
CA LEU A 18 1.76 11.64 -6.67
C LEU A 18 1.72 10.14 -6.36
N ASP A 19 2.88 9.47 -6.35
CA ASP A 19 3.05 8.07 -5.96
C ASP A 19 2.68 7.87 -4.49
N ALA A 20 3.06 8.82 -3.62
CA ALA A 20 2.65 8.81 -2.23
C ALA A 20 1.12 8.99 -2.03
N ILE A 21 0.42 9.55 -3.03
CA ILE A 21 -1.02 9.84 -2.97
C ILE A 21 -1.83 8.66 -3.53
N ILE A 22 -1.71 8.33 -4.82
CA ILE A 22 -2.65 7.41 -5.51
C ILE A 22 -1.95 6.50 -6.55
N PHE A 23 -0.76 6.85 -7.05
CA PHE A 23 -0.23 6.20 -8.25
C PHE A 23 0.37 4.79 -7.99
N PRO A 24 0.22 3.81 -8.90
CA PRO A 24 0.78 2.46 -8.73
C PRO A 24 2.24 2.30 -9.19
N ILE A 25 2.84 3.29 -9.87
CA ILE A 25 4.23 3.23 -10.31
C ILE A 25 5.12 3.84 -9.22
N PRO A 26 5.99 3.05 -8.54
CA PRO A 26 6.81 3.57 -7.47
C PRO A 26 7.82 4.61 -7.98
N ALA A 27 7.91 5.76 -7.32
CA ALA A 27 8.85 6.83 -7.70
C ALA A 27 10.33 6.40 -7.65
N PHE A 28 10.60 5.32 -6.92
CA PHE A 28 11.86 4.61 -6.92
C PHE A 28 12.34 4.24 -8.33
N PHE A 29 11.46 3.76 -9.21
CA PHE A 29 11.84 3.39 -10.59
C PHE A 29 12.28 4.59 -11.42
N LEU A 30 11.66 5.75 -11.22
CA LEU A 30 12.06 6.99 -11.88
C LEU A 30 13.42 7.48 -11.38
N GLN A 31 13.67 7.42 -10.06
CA GLN A 31 14.98 7.75 -9.50
C GLN A 31 16.07 6.83 -10.07
N LEU A 32 15.79 5.53 -10.18
CA LEU A 32 16.71 4.54 -10.73
C LEU A 32 17.12 4.89 -12.17
N SER A 33 16.14 5.15 -13.04
CA SER A 33 16.41 5.54 -14.43
C SER A 33 17.20 6.83 -14.53
N LEU A 34 16.86 7.84 -13.73
CA LEU A 34 17.59 9.12 -13.70
C LEU A 34 19.02 8.97 -13.16
N SER A 35 19.21 8.14 -12.13
CA SER A 35 20.53 7.86 -11.53
C SER A 35 21.43 7.05 -12.47
N ALA A 36 20.85 6.21 -13.33
CA ALA A 36 21.61 5.50 -14.36
C ALA A 36 22.11 6.43 -15.47
N VAL A 37 21.31 7.43 -15.85
CA VAL A 37 21.69 8.44 -16.86
C VAL A 37 22.67 9.45 -16.28
N GLN A 38 22.52 9.84 -15.01
CA GLN A 38 23.38 10.82 -14.33
C GLN A 38 23.78 10.32 -12.92
N PRO A 39 24.80 9.46 -12.82
CA PRO A 39 25.25 8.93 -11.53
C PRO A 39 25.83 9.99 -10.61
N GLU A 40 26.42 11.05 -11.15
CA GLU A 40 27.00 12.15 -10.36
C GLU A 40 25.95 12.91 -9.53
N SER A 41 24.71 13.00 -10.03
CA SER A 41 23.59 13.64 -9.34
C SER A 41 22.67 12.65 -8.63
N ALA A 42 23.02 11.36 -8.56
CA ALA A 42 22.18 10.30 -7.98
C ALA A 42 21.84 10.54 -6.51
N LEU A 43 22.78 11.10 -5.73
CA LEU A 43 22.54 11.49 -4.34
C LEU A 43 21.54 12.65 -4.23
N TRP A 44 21.64 13.66 -5.11
CA TRP A 44 20.69 14.76 -5.15
C TRP A 44 19.29 14.30 -5.53
N LEU A 45 19.19 13.44 -6.55
CA LEU A 45 17.93 12.82 -6.98
C LEU A 45 17.30 11.98 -5.87
N ALA A 46 18.11 11.25 -5.09
CA ALA A 46 17.65 10.51 -3.91
C ALA A 46 17.02 11.45 -2.88
N THR A 47 17.67 12.57 -2.57
CA THR A 47 17.15 13.59 -1.63
C THR A 47 15.83 14.18 -2.12
N VAL A 48 15.74 14.54 -3.40
CA VAL A 48 14.53 15.12 -3.99
C VAL A 48 13.37 14.12 -3.98
N GLY A 49 13.61 12.87 -4.39
CA GLY A 49 12.60 11.81 -4.35
C GLY A 49 12.17 11.48 -2.92
N PHE A 50 13.11 11.44 -1.98
CA PHE A 50 12.83 11.26 -0.55
C PHE A 50 11.95 12.38 -0.01
N ALA A 51 12.31 13.64 -0.27
CA ALA A 51 11.55 14.82 0.18
C ALA A 51 10.12 14.83 -0.40
N GLY A 52 9.96 14.59 -1.70
CA GLY A 52 8.66 14.52 -2.35
C GLY A 52 7.78 13.40 -1.79
N SER A 53 8.38 12.24 -1.54
CA SER A 53 7.68 11.10 -0.93
C SER A 53 7.28 11.37 0.52
N LEU A 54 8.14 12.03 1.30
CA LEU A 54 7.87 12.39 2.69
C LEU A 54 6.75 13.42 2.78
N LEU A 55 6.73 14.42 1.90
CA LEU A 55 5.66 15.44 1.82
C LEU A 55 4.33 14.88 1.32
N GLY A 56 4.34 13.88 0.43
CA GLY A 56 3.13 13.20 -0.02
C GLY A 56 2.53 12.25 1.03
N THR A 57 3.31 11.82 2.03
CA THR A 57 2.85 10.86 3.05
C THR A 57 1.74 11.41 3.96
N PRO A 58 1.85 12.65 4.49
CA PRO A 58 0.74 13.31 5.19
C PRO A 58 -0.53 13.41 4.34
N ILE A 59 -0.39 13.66 3.04
CA ILE A 59 -1.53 13.77 2.12
C ILE A 59 -2.23 12.41 1.97
N GLY A 60 -1.46 11.35 1.72
CA GLY A 60 -2.00 9.98 1.66
C GLY A 60 -2.62 9.53 2.99
N TYR A 61 -2.04 9.90 4.13
CA TYR A 61 -2.62 9.67 5.45
C TYR A 61 -3.96 10.41 5.63
N GLY A 62 -4.03 11.67 5.18
CA GLY A 62 -5.26 12.47 5.21
C GLY A 62 -6.36 11.83 4.36
N ILE A 63 -6.03 11.34 3.17
CA ILE A 63 -6.96 10.58 2.32
C ILE A 63 -7.43 9.32 3.04
N GLY A 64 -6.52 8.55 3.64
CA GLY A 64 -6.89 7.38 4.46
C GLY A 64 -7.82 7.72 5.63
N LYS A 65 -7.62 8.87 6.28
CA LYS A 65 -8.47 9.34 7.38
C LYS A 65 -9.88 9.71 6.92
N VAL A 66 -10.01 10.35 5.76
CA VAL A 66 -11.31 10.74 5.18
C VAL A 66 -12.03 9.52 4.58
N SER A 67 -11.33 8.73 3.78
CA SER A 67 -11.86 7.52 3.14
C SER A 67 -12.08 6.38 4.13
N GLY A 68 -11.40 6.38 5.29
CA GLY A 68 -11.51 5.33 6.30
C GLY A 68 -12.92 5.07 6.76
N LYS A 69 -13.76 6.12 6.91
CA LYS A 69 -15.17 5.96 7.29
C LYS A 69 -16.00 5.23 6.23
N HIS A 70 -15.70 5.45 4.94
CA HIS A 70 -16.36 4.76 3.82
C HIS A 70 -15.79 3.34 3.60
N VAL A 71 -14.47 3.18 3.76
CA VAL A 71 -13.78 1.88 3.59
C VAL A 71 -14.15 0.89 4.70
N MET A 72 -14.35 1.38 5.94
CA MET A 72 -14.90 0.59 7.07
C MET A 72 -16.29 0.02 6.77
N GLY A 73 -17.09 0.71 5.96
CA GLY A 73 -18.50 0.40 5.73
C GLY A 73 -18.79 -0.59 4.60
N GLY A 74 -17.91 -0.74 3.59
CA GLY A 74 -18.28 -1.54 2.41
C GLY A 74 -17.16 -2.13 1.54
N VAL A 75 -15.89 -1.69 1.64
CA VAL A 75 -14.85 -2.06 0.66
C VAL A 75 -13.86 -3.10 1.20
N MET A 76 -13.53 -3.05 2.50
CA MET A 76 -12.58 -3.98 3.13
C MET A 76 -13.33 -5.00 3.99
N LYS A 77 -12.95 -6.30 3.92
CA LYS A 77 -13.50 -7.30 4.85
C LYS A 77 -13.19 -6.86 6.29
N LYS A 78 -14.22 -6.68 7.12
CA LYS A 78 -14.13 -6.29 8.54
C LYS A 78 -13.03 -7.05 9.30
N LYS A 79 -12.89 -8.36 9.03
CA LYS A 79 -11.85 -9.23 9.62
C LYS A 79 -10.40 -8.83 9.30
N TRP A 80 -10.14 -8.33 8.08
CA TRP A 80 -8.82 -7.83 7.68
C TRP A 80 -8.51 -6.51 8.37
N LEU A 81 -9.52 -5.65 8.48
CA LEU A 81 -9.39 -4.38 9.17
C LEU A 81 -9.16 -4.57 10.68
N ASP A 82 -9.88 -5.49 11.33
CA ASP A 82 -9.67 -5.83 12.74
C ASP A 82 -8.29 -6.43 12.99
N SER A 83 -7.82 -7.32 12.09
CA SER A 83 -6.48 -7.92 12.21
C SER A 83 -5.38 -6.88 12.03
N ALA A 84 -5.51 -6.00 11.03
CA ALA A 84 -4.61 -4.86 10.88
C ALA A 84 -4.68 -3.95 12.11
N SER A 85 -5.87 -3.75 12.67
CA SER A 85 -6.09 -2.90 13.82
C SER A 85 -5.37 -3.39 15.07
N ASP A 86 -5.51 -4.68 15.38
CA ASP A 86 -4.79 -5.31 16.50
C ASP A 86 -3.26 -5.28 16.28
N LEU A 87 -2.81 -5.45 15.03
CA LEU A 87 -1.39 -5.42 14.69
C LEU A 87 -0.79 -4.01 14.84
N PHE A 88 -1.53 -2.97 14.45
CA PHE A 88 -1.13 -1.57 14.64
C PHE A 88 -1.24 -1.12 16.10
N ALA A 89 -2.24 -1.61 16.84
CA ALA A 89 -2.41 -1.34 18.27
C ALA A 89 -1.28 -1.95 19.11
N ARG A 90 -0.83 -3.17 18.78
CA ARG A 90 0.23 -3.86 19.51
C ARG A 90 1.64 -3.49 19.03
N ARG A 91 1.85 -3.35 17.72
CA ARG A 91 3.18 -3.18 17.10
C ARG A 91 3.17 -2.34 15.81
N GLY A 92 2.39 -1.26 15.75
CA GLY A 92 2.30 -0.41 14.55
C GLY A 92 3.64 0.13 14.06
N GLU A 93 4.56 0.45 14.97
CA GLU A 93 5.91 0.93 14.66
C GLU A 93 6.74 -0.11 13.90
N ALA A 94 6.79 -1.33 14.44
CA ALA A 94 7.48 -2.45 13.80
C ALA A 94 6.81 -2.85 12.49
N ALA A 95 5.47 -2.77 12.41
CA ALA A 95 4.73 -3.09 11.19
C ALA A 95 5.05 -2.12 10.04
N ILE A 96 5.15 -0.82 10.34
CA ILE A 96 5.54 0.20 9.35
C ILE A 96 7.00 0.00 8.93
N LEU A 97 7.90 -0.23 9.90
CA LEU A 97 9.32 -0.42 9.61
C LEU A 97 9.55 -1.67 8.75
N ILE A 98 9.05 -2.83 9.18
CA ILE A 98 9.13 -4.09 8.42
C ILE A 98 8.42 -3.95 7.07
N GLY A 99 7.25 -3.32 7.04
CA GLY A 99 6.50 -3.03 5.82
C GLY A 99 7.31 -2.20 4.81
N SER A 100 8.17 -1.30 5.28
CA SER A 100 9.06 -0.51 4.42
C SER A 100 10.17 -1.34 3.77
N PHE A 101 10.62 -2.41 4.43
CA PHE A 101 11.62 -3.34 3.90
C PHE A 101 11.01 -4.42 3.02
N THR A 102 9.73 -4.74 3.22
CA THR A 102 9.04 -5.70 2.34
C THR A 102 8.75 -5.09 0.96
N PRO A 103 8.66 -5.91 -0.10
CA PRO A 103 8.19 -5.46 -1.41
C PRO A 103 6.70 -5.07 -1.44
N ILE A 104 6.03 -5.03 -0.28
CA ILE A 104 4.62 -4.65 -0.16
C ILE A 104 4.51 -3.12 -0.39
N PRO A 105 3.51 -2.65 -1.15
CA PRO A 105 3.31 -1.22 -1.37
C PRO A 105 3.10 -0.46 -0.06
N PHE A 106 4.07 0.38 0.32
CA PHE A 106 4.06 1.15 1.58
C PHE A 106 2.79 2.01 1.76
N LYS A 107 2.17 2.45 0.66
CA LYS A 107 0.91 3.19 0.67
C LYS A 107 -0.25 2.47 1.37
N ILE A 108 -0.25 1.14 1.39
CA ILE A 108 -1.26 0.35 2.11
C ILE A 108 -1.14 0.64 3.61
N PHE A 109 0.09 0.68 4.14
CA PHE A 109 0.35 1.05 5.53
C PHE A 109 -0.01 2.52 5.80
N THR A 110 0.30 3.44 4.88
CA THR A 110 -0.09 4.85 4.99
C THR A 110 -1.62 5.02 5.07
N ILE A 111 -2.37 4.38 4.17
CA ILE A 111 -3.84 4.47 4.16
C ILE A 111 -4.44 3.82 5.42
N LEU A 112 -3.98 2.61 5.79
CA LEU A 112 -4.42 1.93 7.00
C LEU A 112 -4.17 2.76 8.26
N SER A 113 -2.99 3.38 8.36
CA SER A 113 -2.66 4.25 9.49
C SER A 113 -3.59 5.46 9.57
N GLY A 114 -3.99 6.03 8.42
CA GLY A 114 -5.00 7.10 8.32
C GLY A 114 -6.38 6.65 8.77
N CYS A 115 -6.85 5.49 8.30
CA CYS A 115 -8.12 4.88 8.71
C CYS A 115 -8.19 4.66 10.23
N MET A 116 -7.05 4.31 10.83
CA MET A 116 -6.93 3.99 12.25
C MET A 116 -6.60 5.18 13.15
N ASN A 117 -6.46 6.39 12.61
CA ASN A 117 -6.00 7.57 13.36
C ASN A 117 -4.65 7.37 14.08
N TYR A 118 -3.76 6.57 13.48
CA TYR A 118 -2.42 6.34 14.03
C TYR A 118 -1.60 7.64 14.04
N PRO A 119 -0.83 7.96 15.09
CA PRO A 119 -0.08 9.21 15.17
C PRO A 119 0.81 9.43 13.94
N LEU A 120 0.48 10.47 13.15
CA LEU A 120 1.17 10.81 11.90
C LEU A 120 2.67 11.01 12.11
N TRP A 121 3.07 11.59 13.25
CA TRP A 121 4.49 11.80 13.57
C TRP A 121 5.27 10.49 13.65
N LYS A 122 4.68 9.44 14.26
CA LYS A 122 5.30 8.11 14.33
C LYS A 122 5.39 7.50 12.94
N LEU A 123 4.28 7.51 12.19
CA LEU A 123 4.27 7.04 10.80
C LEU A 123 5.37 7.72 9.98
N LEU A 124 5.48 9.05 10.06
CA LEU A 124 6.43 9.83 9.29
C LEU A 124 7.87 9.50 9.68
N SER A 125 8.17 9.31 10.97
CA SER A 125 9.51 8.93 11.44
C SER A 125 9.96 7.56 10.91
N TYR A 126 9.10 6.54 11.04
CA TYR A 126 9.42 5.18 10.57
C TYR A 126 9.43 5.10 9.02
N ALA A 127 8.50 5.80 8.36
CA ALA A 127 8.49 5.95 6.91
C ALA A 127 9.76 6.65 6.40
N ALA A 128 10.19 7.70 7.10
CA ALA A 128 11.41 8.45 6.75
C ALA A 128 12.62 7.53 6.81
N ILE A 129 12.77 6.71 7.85
CA ILE A 129 13.89 5.77 7.97
C ILE A 129 13.86 4.76 6.82
N GLY A 130 12.73 4.07 6.61
CA GLY A 130 12.62 3.05 5.57
C GLY A 130 12.83 3.59 4.17
N ARG A 131 12.30 4.79 3.88
CA ARG A 131 12.47 5.43 2.56
C ARG A 131 13.84 6.04 2.39
N ALA A 132 14.43 6.67 3.41
CA ALA A 132 15.79 7.16 3.34
C ALA A 132 16.75 6.02 3.00
N VAL A 133 16.66 4.89 3.71
CA VAL A 133 17.50 3.72 3.40
C VAL A 133 17.33 3.32 1.93
N LYS A 134 16.10 3.16 1.43
CA LYS A 134 15.87 2.72 0.06
C LYS A 134 16.36 3.70 -1.01
N PHE A 135 16.04 4.99 -0.86
CA PHE A 135 16.41 6.04 -1.83
C PHE A 135 17.92 6.30 -1.81
N TYR A 136 18.53 6.42 -0.62
CA TYR A 136 19.95 6.73 -0.48
C TYR A 136 20.85 5.53 -0.75
N VAL A 137 20.46 4.29 -0.40
CA VAL A 137 21.27 3.10 -0.77
C VAL A 137 21.43 3.02 -2.28
N VAL A 138 20.36 3.26 -3.04
CA VAL A 138 20.43 3.30 -4.50
C VAL A 138 21.23 4.49 -4.99
N GLY A 139 20.94 5.70 -4.48
CA GLY A 139 21.69 6.90 -4.87
C GLY A 139 23.20 6.75 -4.65
N PHE A 140 23.59 6.19 -3.51
CA PHE A 140 24.99 5.91 -3.15
C PHE A 140 25.62 4.83 -4.03
N LEU A 141 24.87 3.77 -4.35
CA LEU A 141 25.34 2.71 -5.22
C LEU A 141 25.63 3.24 -6.64
N PHE A 142 24.75 4.06 -7.20
CA PHE A 142 24.98 4.72 -8.49
C PHE A 142 26.10 5.76 -8.42
N TYR A 143 26.22 6.49 -7.30
CA TYR A 143 27.29 7.47 -7.12
C TYR A 143 28.69 6.81 -7.12
N ILE A 144 28.85 5.66 -6.47
CA ILE A 144 30.14 4.94 -6.41
C ILE A 144 30.41 4.10 -7.67
N TYR A 145 29.43 3.31 -8.12
CA TYR A 145 29.65 2.31 -9.17
C TYR A 145 29.23 2.80 -10.57
N GLY A 146 28.61 3.98 -10.68
CA GLY A 146 28.22 4.57 -11.96
C GLY A 146 27.39 3.63 -12.82
N ARG A 147 27.77 3.48 -14.09
CA ARG A 147 27.12 2.57 -15.06
C ARG A 147 27.27 1.09 -14.71
N ALA A 148 28.26 0.69 -13.91
CA ALA A 148 28.37 -0.71 -13.47
C ALA A 148 27.25 -1.09 -12.48
N ALA A 149 26.69 -0.11 -11.75
CA ALA A 149 25.54 -0.30 -10.88
C ALA A 149 24.28 -0.71 -11.68
N GLU A 150 24.16 -0.28 -12.94
CA GLU A 150 22.99 -0.49 -13.77
C GLU A 150 22.66 -1.98 -13.94
N ASN A 151 23.68 -2.82 -14.12
CA ASN A 151 23.49 -4.27 -14.25
C ASN A 151 23.07 -4.94 -12.93
N MET A 152 23.63 -4.53 -11.80
CA MET A 152 23.22 -5.05 -10.48
C MET A 152 21.77 -4.66 -10.17
N VAL A 153 21.45 -3.41 -10.47
CA VAL A 153 20.14 -2.81 -10.20
C VAL A 153 19.07 -3.40 -11.11
N ASN A 154 19.33 -3.54 -12.41
CA ASN A 154 18.41 -4.19 -13.34
C ASN A 154 18.06 -5.61 -12.88
N LYS A 155 19.04 -6.38 -12.40
CA LYS A 155 18.81 -7.74 -11.89
C LYS A 155 17.88 -7.76 -10.67
N VAL A 156 18.10 -6.87 -9.71
CA VAL A 156 17.23 -6.74 -8.51
C VAL A 156 15.84 -6.24 -8.91
N LEU A 157 15.74 -5.32 -9.87
CA LEU A 157 14.48 -4.81 -10.38
C LEU A 157 13.66 -5.89 -11.09
N THR A 158 14.28 -6.68 -11.97
CA THR A 158 13.62 -7.80 -12.64
C THR A 158 13.07 -8.79 -11.63
N ILE A 159 13.87 -9.18 -10.63
CA ILE A 159 13.42 -10.08 -9.56
C ILE A 159 12.25 -9.48 -8.78
N THR A 160 12.31 -8.18 -8.46
CA THR A 160 11.25 -7.48 -7.73
C THR A 160 9.96 -7.40 -8.55
N LEU A 161 10.05 -7.06 -9.84
CA LEU A 161 8.90 -6.97 -10.75
C LEU A 161 8.26 -8.34 -10.96
N VAL A 162 9.07 -9.39 -11.17
CA VAL A 162 8.57 -10.77 -11.26
C VAL A 162 7.92 -11.19 -9.94
N GLY A 163 8.54 -10.91 -8.80
CA GLY A 163 7.99 -11.21 -7.49
C GLY A 163 6.65 -10.51 -7.23
N VAL A 164 6.54 -9.22 -7.57
CA VAL A 164 5.28 -8.46 -7.48
C VAL A 164 4.25 -9.00 -8.46
N GLY A 165 4.63 -9.32 -9.70
CA GLY A 165 3.75 -9.93 -10.70
C GLY A 165 3.18 -11.26 -10.23
N VAL A 166 4.03 -12.13 -9.66
CA VAL A 166 3.62 -13.41 -9.06
C VAL A 166 2.71 -13.20 -7.85
N ALA A 167 3.01 -12.24 -6.98
CA ALA A 167 2.17 -11.92 -5.83
C ALA A 167 0.78 -11.42 -6.25
N ILE A 168 0.70 -10.55 -7.26
CA ILE A 168 -0.56 -10.07 -7.84
C ILE A 168 -1.33 -11.23 -8.46
N ALA A 169 -0.66 -12.09 -9.25
CA ALA A 169 -1.28 -13.28 -9.85
C ALA A 169 -1.80 -14.25 -8.78
N ALA A 170 -1.05 -14.47 -7.71
CA ALA A 170 -1.44 -15.32 -6.59
C ALA A 170 -2.65 -14.74 -5.84
N ILE A 171 -2.67 -13.43 -5.57
CA ILE A 171 -3.81 -12.73 -4.96
C ILE A 171 -5.03 -12.83 -5.87
N TRP A 172 -4.88 -12.60 -7.17
CA TRP A 172 -5.97 -12.72 -8.14
C TRP A 172 -6.52 -14.16 -8.21
N PHE A 173 -5.65 -15.16 -8.24
CA PHE A 173 -6.02 -16.57 -8.23
C PHE A 173 -6.73 -16.98 -6.93
N LEU A 174 -6.25 -16.50 -5.77
CA LEU A 174 -6.89 -16.68 -4.48
C LEU A 174 -8.28 -16.04 -4.43
N ILE A 175 -8.43 -14.82 -4.95
CA ILE A 175 -9.72 -14.13 -5.03
C ILE A 175 -10.69 -14.92 -5.94
N ARG A 176 -10.23 -15.36 -7.11
CA ARG A 176 -11.04 -16.16 -8.05
C ARG A 176 -11.52 -17.47 -7.41
N LYS A 177 -10.61 -18.20 -6.78
CA LYS A 177 -10.92 -19.46 -6.08
C LYS A 177 -11.89 -19.26 -4.92
N LEU A 178 -11.75 -18.18 -4.17
CA LEU A 178 -12.67 -17.82 -3.07
C LEU A 178 -14.04 -17.37 -3.58
N CYS A 179 -14.09 -16.74 -4.76
CA CYS A 179 -15.35 -16.32 -5.40
C CYS A 179 -16.10 -17.54 -5.97
N GLU A 180 -15.39 -18.49 -6.57
CA GLU A 180 -15.96 -19.78 -7.02
C GLU A 180 -16.54 -20.58 -5.84
N ARG A 181 -15.84 -20.63 -4.70
CA ARG A 181 -16.34 -21.30 -3.49
C ARG A 181 -17.58 -20.64 -2.88
N ARG A 182 -17.81 -19.35 -3.12
CA ARG A 182 -19.03 -18.65 -2.68
C ARG A 182 -20.21 -19.00 -3.59
N LYS A 183 -20.00 -19.00 -4.92
CA LYS A 183 -21.04 -19.33 -5.90
C LYS A 183 -21.63 -20.73 -5.70
N ILE A 184 -20.78 -21.72 -5.39
CA ILE A 184 -21.20 -23.10 -5.12
C ILE A 184 -21.99 -23.22 -3.79
N ARG A 185 -21.68 -22.38 -2.78
CA ARG A 185 -22.39 -22.39 -1.50
C ARG A 185 -23.76 -21.71 -1.57
N ASP A 186 -23.91 -20.69 -2.41
CA ASP A 186 -25.20 -20.03 -2.63
C ASP A 186 -26.15 -20.89 -3.50
N GLU A 187 -25.64 -21.74 -4.39
CA GLU A 187 -26.44 -22.74 -5.12
C GLU A 187 -26.93 -23.92 -4.25
N HIS A 188 -26.27 -24.19 -3.11
CA HIS A 188 -26.61 -25.29 -2.20
C HIS A 188 -27.48 -24.85 -1.00
N GLN A 189 -28.08 -23.65 -1.00
CA GLN A 189 -29.24 -23.38 -0.14
C GLN A 189 -30.51 -23.69 -0.92
N PRO A 190 -31.18 -24.85 -0.68
CA PRO A 190 -32.53 -25.04 -1.16
C PRO A 190 -33.43 -24.02 -0.46
N ILE A 191 -34.40 -23.52 -1.21
CA ILE A 191 -35.46 -22.61 -0.81
C ILE A 191 -36.23 -23.24 0.37
N GLU A 192 -35.87 -22.93 1.61
CA GLU A 192 -36.62 -23.35 2.79
C GLU A 192 -36.84 -22.17 3.74
N LYS A 193 -37.33 -21.03 3.22
CA LYS A 193 -37.99 -19.99 4.04
C LYS A 193 -39.08 -19.25 3.25
N THR A 194 -40.05 -20.00 2.72
CA THR A 194 -41.35 -19.41 2.35
C THR A 194 -42.45 -20.43 2.62
N GLY A 195 -42.97 -20.48 3.84
CA GLY A 195 -44.13 -21.34 4.14
C GLY A 195 -44.37 -21.66 5.61
N ASN A 196 -44.68 -20.66 6.44
CA ASN A 196 -45.65 -20.73 7.54
C ASN A 196 -45.68 -19.32 8.16
N GLY A 197 -46.72 -18.49 8.04
CA GLY A 197 -48.12 -18.79 8.31
C GLY A 197 -48.54 -17.79 9.39
N GLY A 198 -49.05 -16.63 8.98
CA GLY A 198 -49.70 -15.70 9.88
C GLY A 198 -50.99 -16.29 10.44
N GLY A 199 -51.36 -15.87 11.66
CA GLY A 199 -52.70 -16.00 12.20
C GLY A 199 -52.84 -16.98 13.36
N LYS A 200 -52.68 -16.47 14.60
CA LYS A 200 -53.76 -16.40 15.59
C LYS A 200 -53.24 -15.83 16.91
N GLN A 201 -53.48 -14.53 17.09
CA GLN A 201 -54.09 -14.04 18.32
C GLN A 201 -55.40 -14.82 18.54
N ASP A 202 -55.79 -14.97 19.81
CA ASP A 202 -57.04 -15.56 20.35
C ASP A 202 -56.89 -16.94 21.00
N ALA A 203 -57.32 -17.00 22.27
CA ALA A 203 -57.45 -18.15 23.17
C ALA A 203 -56.28 -18.47 24.12
N VAL A 204 -55.92 -17.51 24.98
CA VAL A 204 -55.53 -17.79 26.37
C VAL A 204 -56.53 -17.07 27.27
N ASP A 205 -57.74 -17.62 27.36
CA ASP A 205 -58.59 -17.50 28.54
C ASP A 205 -59.66 -18.60 28.49
N LYS A 206 -59.32 -19.76 29.04
CA LYS A 206 -60.31 -20.75 29.47
C LYS A 206 -60.05 -20.96 30.94
N ALA A 207 -61.09 -20.71 31.73
CA ALA A 207 -61.40 -21.47 32.93
C ALA A 207 -60.18 -21.81 33.81
N ASN A 208 -59.85 -20.87 34.69
CA ASN A 208 -59.66 -21.19 36.09
C ASN A 208 -60.04 -19.99 36.96
#